data_AF-A0AAV2QCX6-F1
#
_entry.id   AF-A0AAV2QCX6-F1
#
_cell.length_a   1.000
_cell.length_b   1.000
_cell.length_c   1.000
_cell.angle_alpha   90.00
_cell.angle_beta   90.00
_cell.angle_gamma   90.00
#
_symmetry.space_group_name_H-M   'P 1'
#
loop_
_entity.id
_entity.type
_entity.pdbx_description
1 polymer ?
#
loop_
_entity_poly.entity_id
_entity_poly.type
_entity_poly.pdbx_seq_one_letter_code
_entity_poly.pdbx_strand_id
1 'polypeptide(L)'
;MMHQFILSLVFVLMVTSGTTKAELTESCLACMCYAESEGCHMPDPPCTNDGWSDVCGPWSITYAYWMDGGYQGGDFYSCTSDWQCSESTVRAYMGRYVTDPTAHCEAYARTHVGGPWGAHQ
;
A
#
# COMPACT_ATOMS: atom_id res chain seq x y z
N MET A 1 -28.49 -18.92 -47.69
CA MET A 1 -28.69 -17.64 -46.97
C MET A 1 -28.84 -17.84 -45.45
N MET A 2 -27.98 -18.64 -44.80
CA MET A 2 -27.96 -18.79 -43.32
C MET A 2 -26.54 -18.71 -42.73
N HIS A 3 -25.49 -18.66 -43.54
CA HIS A 3 -24.10 -18.57 -43.07
C HIS A 3 -23.53 -17.14 -43.08
N GLN A 4 -24.24 -16.18 -43.69
CA GLN A 4 -23.81 -14.77 -43.71
C GLN A 4 -24.29 -13.97 -42.50
N PHE A 5 -25.27 -14.45 -41.73
CA PHE A 5 -25.79 -13.75 -40.55
C PHE A 5 -25.05 -14.08 -39.24
N ILE A 6 -24.23 -15.14 -39.22
CA ILE A 6 -23.52 -15.57 -38.00
C ILE A 6 -22.19 -14.79 -37.84
N LEU A 7 -21.63 -14.26 -38.92
CA LEU A 7 -20.32 -13.59 -38.91
C LEU A 7 -20.35 -12.14 -38.40
N SER A 8 -21.53 -11.51 -38.31
CA SER A 8 -21.64 -10.08 -37.94
C SER A 8 -21.92 -9.83 -36.45
N LEU A 9 -22.22 -10.86 -35.66
CA LEU A 9 -22.58 -10.72 -34.23
C LEU A 9 -21.46 -11.11 -33.25
N VAL A 10 -20.34 -11.60 -33.74
CA VAL A 10 -19.17 -11.95 -32.90
C VAL A 10 -18.16 -10.78 -32.82
N PHE A 11 -18.38 -9.70 -33.55
CA PHE A 11 -17.51 -8.51 -33.56
C PHE A 11 -17.89 -7.46 -32.50
N VAL A 12 -18.25 -7.91 -31.30
CA VAL A 12 -18.24 -7.04 -30.11
C VAL A 12 -17.26 -7.67 -29.12
N LEU A 13 -15.98 -7.62 -29.49
CA LEU A 13 -14.90 -7.63 -28.51
C LEU A 13 -15.11 -6.39 -27.65
N MET A 14 -15.76 -6.56 -26.51
CA MET A 14 -15.65 -5.60 -25.41
C MET A 14 -14.16 -5.52 -25.06
N VAL A 15 -13.48 -4.52 -25.60
CA VAL A 15 -12.20 -4.06 -25.07
C VAL A 15 -12.53 -3.52 -23.70
N THR A 16 -12.42 -4.38 -22.68
CA THR A 16 -12.40 -3.93 -21.30
C THR A 16 -11.12 -3.10 -21.16
N SER A 17 -11.23 -1.79 -21.19
CA SER A 17 -10.17 -0.90 -20.72
C SER A 17 -9.92 -1.25 -19.27
N GLY A 18 -8.94 -2.13 -19.03
CA GLY A 18 -8.44 -2.37 -17.69
C GLY A 18 -7.87 -1.05 -17.21
N THR A 19 -8.55 -0.41 -16.26
CA THR A 19 -7.95 0.67 -15.50
C THR A 19 -6.80 0.04 -14.72
N THR A 20 -5.57 0.19 -15.19
CA THR A 20 -4.39 -0.16 -14.39
C THR A 20 -4.41 0.80 -13.22
N LYS A 21 -4.86 0.33 -12.05
CA LYS A 21 -4.63 1.06 -10.80
C LYS A 21 -3.11 1.16 -10.67
N ALA A 22 -2.58 2.30 -10.22
CA ALA A 22 -1.20 2.33 -9.79
C ALA A 22 -1.05 1.24 -8.72
N GLU A 23 -0.13 0.31 -8.93
CA GLU A 23 0.18 -0.71 -7.94
C GLU A 23 1.44 -0.29 -7.20
N LEU A 24 1.38 -0.37 -5.86
CA LEU A 24 2.58 -0.27 -5.05
C LEU A 24 3.51 -1.43 -5.42
N THR A 25 4.62 -1.12 -6.08
CA THR A 25 5.57 -2.14 -6.51
C THR A 25 6.34 -2.71 -5.32
N GLU A 26 6.76 -3.97 -5.42
CA GLU A 26 7.61 -4.60 -4.41
C GLU A 26 8.93 -3.85 -4.20
N SER A 27 9.50 -3.31 -5.27
CA SER A 27 10.70 -2.47 -5.19
C SER A 27 10.45 -1.19 -4.39
N CYS A 28 9.29 -0.55 -4.56
CA CYS A 28 8.94 0.64 -3.81
C CYS A 28 8.74 0.32 -2.32
N LEU A 29 7.98 -0.74 -2.03
CA LEU A 29 7.74 -1.21 -0.67
C LEU A 29 9.04 -1.54 0.06
N ALA A 30 9.98 -2.23 -0.61
CA ALA A 30 11.29 -2.54 -0.06
C ALA A 30 12.15 -1.29 0.19
N CYS A 31 12.10 -0.30 -0.72
CA CYS A 31 12.80 0.96 -0.53
C CYS A 31 12.24 1.77 0.65
N MET A 32 10.91 1.82 0.81
CA MET A 32 10.29 2.45 1.99
C MET A 32 10.75 1.76 3.27
N CYS A 33 10.68 0.43 3.33
CA CYS A 33 11.20 -0.36 4.47
C CYS A 33 12.66 -0.03 4.81
N TYR A 34 13.51 0.03 3.77
CA TYR A 34 14.93 0.34 3.93
C TYR A 34 15.15 1.73 4.53
N ALA A 35 14.37 2.72 4.11
CA ALA A 35 14.46 4.09 4.61
C ALA A 35 13.94 4.22 6.04
N GLU A 36 12.82 3.57 6.37
CA GLU A 36 12.16 3.68 7.67
C GLU A 36 12.94 3.02 8.80
N SER A 37 13.51 1.84 8.56
CA SER A 37 14.24 1.07 9.58
C SER A 37 15.74 0.97 9.32
N GLU A 38 16.32 1.83 8.45
CA GLU A 38 17.75 1.82 8.11
C GLU A 38 18.28 0.42 7.77
N GLY A 39 17.79 -0.16 6.67
CA GLY A 39 18.23 -1.50 6.22
C GLY A 39 17.13 -2.54 6.13
N CYS A 40 15.86 -2.15 6.33
CA CYS A 40 14.70 -3.03 6.25
C CYS A 40 14.83 -4.23 7.21
N HIS A 41 14.82 -3.93 8.50
CA HIS A 41 14.87 -4.93 9.56
C HIS A 41 13.75 -4.71 10.57
N MET A 42 13.32 -5.77 11.24
CA MET A 42 12.41 -5.65 12.38
C MET A 42 13.19 -5.03 13.55
N PRO A 43 12.82 -3.85 14.06
CA PRO A 43 13.51 -3.24 15.20
C PRO A 43 13.42 -4.10 16.46
N ASP A 44 14.41 -3.96 17.36
CA ASP A 44 14.38 -4.54 18.71
C ASP A 44 14.72 -3.44 19.74
N PRO A 45 13.74 -2.98 20.55
CA PRO A 45 12.35 -3.46 20.62
C PRO A 45 11.54 -3.12 19.35
N PRO A 46 10.49 -3.89 19.01
CA PRO A 46 9.68 -3.67 17.81
C PRO A 46 8.98 -2.32 17.73
N CYS A 47 8.80 -1.66 18.88
CA CYS A 47 8.16 -0.37 19.00
C CYS A 47 9.01 0.55 19.84
N THR A 48 9.15 1.78 19.40
CA THR A 48 9.77 2.87 20.16
C THR A 48 8.80 4.04 20.25
N ASN A 49 8.76 4.69 21.41
CA ASN A 49 7.94 5.88 21.59
C ASN A 49 8.76 7.11 21.17
N ASP A 50 8.26 7.89 20.22
CA ASP A 50 8.94 9.08 19.69
C ASP A 50 8.60 10.38 20.48
N GLY A 51 7.89 10.24 21.60
CA GLY A 51 7.36 11.34 22.41
C GLY A 51 5.91 11.72 22.09
N TRP A 52 5.36 11.27 20.97
CA TRP A 52 3.98 11.53 20.55
C TRP A 52 3.17 10.25 20.37
N SER A 53 3.79 9.23 19.78
CA SER A 53 3.17 7.93 19.55
C SER A 53 4.20 6.81 19.54
N ASP A 54 3.72 5.57 19.63
CA ASP A 54 4.56 4.42 19.35
C ASP A 54 4.70 4.28 17.83
N VAL A 55 5.96 4.16 17.41
CA VAL A 55 6.39 3.90 16.03
C VAL A 55 6.95 2.49 16.00
N CYS A 56 6.32 1.63 15.19
CA CYS A 56 6.53 0.20 15.27
C CYS A 56 6.88 -0.46 13.92
N GLY A 57 7.69 -1.51 14.01
CA GLY A 57 8.00 -2.41 12.91
C GLY A 57 8.89 -1.79 11.84
N PRO A 58 9.13 -2.55 10.75
CA PRO A 58 10.12 -2.20 9.72
C PRO A 58 9.70 -1.02 8.81
N TRP A 59 8.44 -0.58 8.89
CA TRP A 59 7.88 0.55 8.15
C TRP A 59 7.40 1.69 9.07
N SER A 60 7.97 1.82 10.28
CA SER A 60 7.66 2.94 11.20
C SER A 60 6.15 3.21 11.39
N ILE A 61 5.36 2.16 11.55
CA ILE A 61 3.90 2.26 11.56
C ILE A 61 3.45 2.82 12.92
N THR A 62 2.65 3.88 12.88
CA THR A 62 1.97 4.42 14.08
C THR A 62 0.59 3.79 14.27
N TYR A 63 0.03 3.91 15.48
CA TYR A 63 -1.31 3.38 15.77
C TYR A 63 -2.39 3.95 14.82
N ALA A 64 -2.35 5.25 14.53
CA ALA A 64 -3.30 5.89 13.61
C ALA A 64 -3.14 5.36 12.17
N TYR A 65 -1.91 5.18 11.71
CA TYR A 65 -1.62 4.55 10.41
C TYR A 65 -2.23 3.15 10.35
N TRP A 66 -2.02 2.33 11.39
CA TRP A 66 -2.56 0.97 11.46
C TRP A 66 -4.10 0.92 11.46
N MET A 67 -4.76 1.82 12.20
CA MET A 67 -6.22 1.95 12.16
C MET A 67 -6.71 2.26 10.74
N ASP A 68 -6.03 3.17 10.05
CA ASP A 68 -6.40 3.55 8.70
C ASP A 68 -6.11 2.49 7.64
N GLY A 69 -5.09 1.65 7.89
CA GLY A 69 -4.80 0.41 7.18
C GLY A 69 -5.79 -0.72 7.47
N GLY A 70 -6.83 -0.48 8.28
CA GLY A 70 -7.95 -1.41 8.47
C GLY A 70 -7.73 -2.43 9.57
N TYR A 71 -6.97 -2.09 10.62
CA TYR A 71 -6.82 -2.92 11.82
C TYR A 71 -6.29 -4.33 11.53
N GLN A 72 -5.31 -4.44 10.62
CA GLN A 72 -4.72 -5.71 10.23
C GLN A 72 -4.26 -6.49 11.48
N GLY A 73 -4.55 -7.79 11.52
CA GLY A 73 -4.18 -8.65 12.67
C GLY A 73 -4.94 -8.39 13.98
N GLY A 74 -5.79 -7.36 14.06
CA GLY A 74 -6.67 -7.09 15.21
C GLY A 74 -6.00 -6.44 16.43
N ASP A 75 -4.67 -6.50 16.54
CA ASP A 75 -3.88 -5.84 17.58
C ASP A 75 -2.66 -5.14 16.98
N PHE A 76 -2.45 -3.87 17.36
CA PHE A 76 -1.42 -3.01 16.78
C PHE A 76 0.00 -3.54 17.03
N TYR A 77 0.33 -3.85 18.28
CA TYR A 77 1.67 -4.28 18.67
C TYR A 77 2.02 -5.64 18.07
N SER A 78 1.09 -6.59 18.15
CA SER A 78 1.25 -7.92 17.57
C SER A 78 1.43 -7.83 16.04
N CYS A 79 0.59 -7.04 15.36
CA CYS A 79 0.65 -6.91 13.91
C CYS A 79 1.93 -6.23 13.41
N THR A 80 2.33 -5.13 14.02
CA THR A 80 3.50 -4.36 13.57
C THR A 80 4.82 -5.09 13.85
N SER A 81 4.84 -6.01 14.84
CA SER A 81 5.96 -6.92 15.11
C SER A 81 6.01 -8.16 14.21
N ASP A 82 5.02 -8.36 13.33
CA ASP A 82 4.98 -9.43 12.34
C ASP A 82 5.19 -8.88 10.93
N TRP A 83 6.08 -9.49 10.15
CA TRP A 83 6.43 -9.01 8.81
C TRP A 83 5.23 -8.92 7.88
N GLN A 84 4.41 -9.98 7.84
CA GLN A 84 3.31 -10.07 6.90
C GLN A 84 2.17 -9.12 7.28
N CYS A 85 1.87 -8.99 8.56
CA CYS A 85 0.82 -8.11 9.05
C CYS A 85 1.22 -6.63 8.92
N SER A 86 2.46 -6.30 9.25
CA SER A 86 3.02 -4.95 9.06
C SER A 86 2.98 -4.55 7.58
N GLU A 87 3.40 -5.42 6.67
CA GLU A 87 3.32 -5.18 5.24
C GLU A 87 1.88 -5.01 4.75
N SER A 88 0.96 -5.88 5.18
CA SER A 88 -0.47 -5.80 4.85
C SER A 88 -1.03 -4.44 5.26
N THR A 89 -0.61 -3.93 6.42
CA THR A 89 -1.00 -2.60 6.92
C THR A 89 -0.54 -1.51 5.98
N VAL A 90 0.72 -1.55 5.53
CA VAL A 90 1.25 -0.58 4.56
C VAL A 90 0.47 -0.61 3.25
N ARG A 91 0.26 -1.81 2.68
CA ARG A 91 -0.49 -1.96 1.42
C ARG A 91 -1.92 -1.47 1.54
N ALA A 92 -2.61 -1.78 2.63
CA ALA A 92 -3.98 -1.34 2.87
C ALA A 92 -4.08 0.19 3.01
N TYR A 93 -3.16 0.79 3.77
CA TYR A 93 -3.09 2.24 3.93
C TYR A 93 -2.81 2.95 2.60
N MET A 94 -1.84 2.45 1.83
CA MET A 94 -1.56 2.97 0.48
C MET A 94 -2.75 2.81 -0.46
N GLY A 95 -3.42 1.66 -0.41
CA GLY A 95 -4.61 1.38 -1.22
C GLY A 95 -5.78 2.31 -0.92
N ARG A 96 -5.84 2.88 0.29
CA ARG A 96 -6.82 3.86 0.74
C ARG A 96 -6.48 5.29 0.31
N TYR A 97 -5.23 5.71 0.44
CA TYR A 97 -4.86 7.12 0.28
C TYR A 97 -4.21 7.47 -1.06
N VAL A 98 -3.56 6.53 -1.74
CA VAL A 98 -3.01 6.75 -3.07
C VAL A 98 -4.05 6.32 -4.11
N THR A 99 -4.82 7.30 -4.59
CA THR A 99 -5.94 7.09 -5.52
C THR A 99 -5.60 7.42 -6.97
N ASP A 100 -4.51 8.16 -7.21
CA ASP A 100 -4.03 8.48 -8.55
C ASP A 100 -3.54 7.20 -9.26
N PRO A 101 -4.17 6.80 -10.39
CA PRO A 101 -3.78 5.60 -11.14
C PRO A 101 -2.42 5.74 -11.85
N THR A 102 -1.86 6.93 -11.90
CA THR A 102 -0.53 7.23 -12.45
C THR A 102 0.54 7.40 -11.38
N ALA A 103 0.19 7.20 -10.10
CA ALA A 103 1.12 7.35 -8.98
C ALA A 103 2.38 6.49 -9.14
N HIS A 104 3.52 7.11 -8.86
CA HIS A 104 4.82 6.45 -8.78
C HIS A 104 5.26 6.28 -7.32
N CYS A 105 6.38 5.59 -7.11
CA CYS A 105 6.89 5.31 -5.76
C CYS A 105 7.03 6.56 -4.88
N GLU A 106 7.37 7.71 -5.46
CA GLU A 106 7.41 8.99 -4.77
C GLU A 106 6.07 9.30 -4.07
N ALA A 107 4.93 9.19 -4.76
CA ALA A 107 3.62 9.46 -4.16
C ALA A 107 3.31 8.50 -3.01
N TYR A 108 3.70 7.23 -3.11
CA TYR A 108 3.55 6.25 -2.05
C TYR A 108 4.43 6.58 -0.84
N ALA A 109 5.72 6.82 -1.05
CA ALA A 109 6.67 7.16 0.02
C ALA A 109 6.29 8.47 0.74
N ARG A 110 5.87 9.48 -0.02
CA ARG A 110 5.40 10.75 0.55
C ARG A 110 4.12 10.57 1.36
N THR A 111 3.18 9.75 0.89
CA THR A 111 1.95 9.41 1.63
C THR A 111 2.24 8.57 2.88
N HIS A 112 3.26 7.71 2.83
CA HIS A 112 3.68 6.89 3.96
C HIS A 112 4.15 7.75 5.14
N VAL A 113 5.08 8.66 4.87
CA VAL A 113 5.67 9.55 5.89
C VAL A 113 4.75 10.72 6.23
N GLY A 114 4.13 11.32 5.21
CA GLY A 114 3.37 12.57 5.34
C GLY A 114 1.87 12.39 5.61
N GLY A 115 1.41 11.14 5.72
CA GLY A 115 -0.01 10.83 5.92
C GLY A 115 -0.87 11.06 4.67
N PRO A 116 -2.20 11.16 4.81
CA PRO A 116 -3.16 11.17 3.69
C PRO A 116 -2.93 12.24 2.62
N TRP A 117 -2.28 13.35 2.98
CA TRP A 117 -2.00 14.48 2.09
C TRP A 117 -0.53 14.54 1.65
N GLY A 118 0.29 13.56 2.03
CA GLY A 118 1.74 13.60 1.84
C GLY A 118 2.18 13.75 0.38
N ALA A 119 1.46 13.13 -0.56
CA ALA A 119 1.75 13.25 -1.99
C ALA A 119 1.55 14.67 -2.57
N HIS A 120 0.89 15.60 -1.86
CA HIS A 120 0.55 16.94 -2.32
C HIS A 120 1.37 18.07 -1.69
N GLN A 121 2.26 17.73 -0.76
CA GLN A 121 3.18 18.69 -0.14
C GLN A 121 4.35 19.00 -1.08
#